data_AF-A0A3A8ZX87-F1
#
_entry.id   AF-A0A3A8ZX87-F1
#
_cell.length_a   1.000
_cell.length_b   1.000
_cell.length_c   1.000
_cell.angle_alpha   90.00
_cell.angle_beta   90.00
_cell.angle_gamma   90.00
#
_symmetry.space_group_name_H-M   'P 1'
#
loop_
_entity.id
_entity.type
_entity.pdbx_description
1 polymer ?
#
loop_
_entity_poly.entity_id
_entity_poly.type
_entity_poly.pdbx_seq_one_letter_code
_entity_poly.pdbx_strand_id
1 'polypeptide(L)'
;MDKTQIEKEDIAYRQQVVNEYRADVEKLARYLSWLESKNGKSVQQSYSGSGIAEHSIAFPVYDGTLMNFIKEAQRTKLMDRNYKYIYSRYRIRVLEDELLAIKRSDIREMDVLKGILSRYVMEGMTKGRRWSEAVENGIFLKVIKKMKENLDFWDHPVQTRVVNAQKEEKQE
;
A
#
# COMPACT_ATOMS: atom_id res chain seq x y z
N MET A 1 -13.64 31.05 -11.17
CA MET A 1 -13.31 29.80 -11.88
C MET A 1 -14.61 29.06 -12.11
N ASP A 2 -14.84 28.62 -13.33
CA ASP A 2 -16.07 27.95 -13.73
C ASP A 2 -16.12 26.52 -13.15
N LYS A 3 -17.27 26.08 -12.61
CA LYS A 3 -17.40 24.80 -11.89
C LYS A 3 -17.01 23.62 -12.77
N THR A 4 -17.34 23.70 -14.06
CA THR A 4 -17.05 22.67 -15.06
C THR A 4 -15.55 22.52 -15.36
N GLN A 5 -14.75 23.58 -15.20
CA GLN A 5 -13.29 23.49 -15.36
C GLN A 5 -12.65 22.76 -14.20
N ILE A 6 -13.07 23.05 -12.97
CA ILE A 6 -12.57 22.41 -11.74
C ILE A 6 -12.82 20.89 -11.75
N GLU A 7 -14.01 20.46 -12.20
CA GLU A 7 -14.36 19.04 -12.29
C GLU A 7 -13.50 18.29 -13.34
N LYS A 8 -13.22 18.92 -14.48
CA LYS A 8 -12.35 18.33 -15.51
C LYS A 8 -10.91 18.18 -15.03
N GLU A 9 -10.38 19.19 -14.35
CA GLU A 9 -9.05 19.15 -13.75
C GLU A 9 -8.93 18.04 -12.68
N ASP A 10 -9.96 17.88 -11.85
CA ASP A 10 -10.00 16.83 -10.83
C ASP A 10 -10.02 15.41 -11.43
N ILE A 11 -10.82 15.19 -12.48
CA ILE A 11 -10.85 13.91 -13.20
C ILE A 11 -9.49 13.63 -13.84
N ALA A 12 -8.88 14.63 -14.48
CA ALA A 12 -7.56 14.49 -15.09
C ALA A 12 -6.49 14.13 -14.05
N TYR A 13 -6.50 14.80 -12.89
CA TYR A 13 -5.59 14.49 -11.78
C TYR A 13 -5.75 13.04 -11.32
N ARG A 14 -6.99 12.57 -11.10
CA ARG A 14 -7.25 11.19 -10.67
C ARG A 14 -6.80 10.17 -11.71
N GLN A 15 -7.04 10.43 -12.99
CA GLN A 15 -6.57 9.55 -14.07
C GLN A 15 -5.05 9.47 -14.13
N GLN A 16 -4.35 10.59 -13.89
CA GLN A 16 -2.90 10.61 -13.78
C GLN A 16 -2.41 9.70 -12.65
N VAL A 17 -3.02 9.79 -11.46
CA VAL A 17 -2.70 8.92 -10.32
C VAL A 17 -2.92 7.44 -10.65
N VAL A 18 -4.02 7.10 -11.34
CA VAL A 18 -4.27 5.72 -11.80
C VAL A 18 -3.16 5.23 -12.71
N ASN A 19 -2.84 6.00 -13.75
CA ASN A 19 -1.83 5.65 -14.73
C ASN A 19 -0.43 5.51 -14.11
N GLU A 20 -0.13 6.30 -13.08
CA GLU A 20 1.17 6.29 -12.40
C GLU A 20 1.36 5.03 -11.54
N TYR A 21 0.34 4.64 -10.76
CA TYR A 21 0.49 3.64 -9.70
C TYR A 21 -0.08 2.26 -10.01
N ARG A 22 -0.98 2.14 -11.00
CA ARG A 22 -1.65 0.86 -11.35
C ARG A 22 -0.69 -0.30 -11.50
N ALA A 23 0.30 -0.17 -12.38
CA ALA A 23 1.20 -1.28 -12.69
C ALA A 23 2.00 -1.75 -11.46
N ASP A 24 2.31 -0.84 -10.55
CA ASP A 24 3.06 -1.16 -9.33
C ASP A 24 2.17 -1.77 -8.24
N VAL A 25 0.95 -1.25 -8.08
CA VAL A 25 -0.03 -1.83 -7.15
C VAL A 25 -0.43 -3.23 -7.60
N GLU A 26 -0.62 -3.47 -8.90
CA GLU A 26 -0.93 -4.80 -9.45
C GLU A 26 0.17 -5.83 -9.18
N LYS A 27 1.45 -5.44 -9.22
CA LYS A 27 2.56 -6.33 -8.84
C LYS A 27 2.44 -6.77 -7.39
N LEU A 28 2.23 -5.81 -6.48
CA LEU A 28 2.10 -6.09 -5.06
C LEU A 28 0.78 -6.82 -4.73
N ALA A 29 -0.27 -6.59 -5.50
CA ALA A 29 -1.57 -7.23 -5.32
C ALA A 29 -1.51 -8.76 -5.51
N ARG A 30 -0.53 -9.29 -6.25
CA ARG A 30 -0.32 -10.75 -6.39
C ARG A 30 -0.08 -11.44 -5.05
N TYR A 31 0.43 -10.70 -4.07
CA TYR A 31 0.71 -11.21 -2.73
C TYR A 31 -0.48 -11.15 -1.79
N LEU A 32 -1.63 -10.58 -2.20
CA LEU A 32 -2.80 -10.40 -1.33
C LEU A 32 -3.28 -11.73 -0.74
N SER A 33 -3.43 -12.78 -1.55
CA SER A 33 -3.89 -14.09 -1.06
C SER A 33 -2.95 -14.67 0.01
N TRP A 34 -1.64 -14.50 -0.18
CA TRP A 34 -0.66 -14.92 0.81
C TRP A 34 -0.73 -14.07 2.09
N LEU A 35 -0.82 -12.73 1.94
CA LEU A 35 -0.96 -11.80 3.06
C LEU A 35 -2.24 -12.07 3.87
N GLU A 36 -3.37 -12.40 3.21
CA GLU A 36 -4.61 -12.80 3.89
C GLU A 36 -4.43 -14.09 4.70
N SER A 37 -3.71 -15.08 4.16
CA SER A 37 -3.46 -16.35 4.86
C SER A 37 -2.56 -16.24 6.11
N LYS A 38 -1.70 -15.21 6.14
CA LYS A 38 -0.71 -14.94 7.19
C LYS A 38 -1.11 -13.81 8.13
N ASN A 39 -2.20 -13.10 7.85
CA ASN A 39 -2.71 -12.05 8.72
C ASN A 39 -2.97 -12.61 10.14
N GLY A 40 -2.40 -11.96 11.17
CA GLY A 40 -2.48 -12.43 12.55
C GLY A 40 -1.60 -13.63 12.92
N LYS A 41 -0.78 -14.14 11.99
CA LYS A 41 0.17 -15.24 12.26
C LYS A 41 1.60 -14.72 12.22
N SER A 42 2.45 -15.23 13.11
CA SER A 42 3.86 -14.91 13.04
C SER A 42 4.52 -15.56 11.82
N VAL A 43 5.24 -14.74 11.07
CA VAL A 43 6.01 -15.14 9.88
C VAL A 43 7.51 -15.24 10.15
N GLN A 44 7.91 -15.00 11.40
CA GLN A 44 9.29 -15.11 11.84
C GLN A 44 9.50 -16.43 12.56
N GLN A 45 10.49 -17.20 12.12
CA GLN A 45 11.02 -18.31 12.91
C GLN A 45 12.38 -17.90 13.47
N SER A 46 12.57 -18.12 14.77
CA SER A 46 13.89 -17.97 15.40
C SER A 46 14.62 -19.29 15.21
N TYR A 47 15.64 -19.32 14.36
CA TYR A 47 16.45 -20.52 14.18
C TYR A 47 17.44 -20.64 15.34
N SER A 48 17.19 -21.59 16.24
CA SER A 48 18.18 -22.08 17.20
C SER A 48 18.67 -23.44 16.71
N GLY A 49 19.77 -23.48 15.97
CA GLY A 49 20.40 -24.75 15.61
C GLY A 49 20.79 -25.53 16.88
N SER A 50 20.47 -26.82 16.94
CA SER A 50 20.85 -27.71 18.03
C SER A 50 22.37 -27.67 18.23
N GLY A 51 22.83 -27.04 19.32
CA GLY A 51 24.26 -26.91 19.67
C GLY A 51 24.85 -25.49 19.59
N ILE A 52 24.05 -24.47 19.22
CA ILE A 52 24.55 -23.09 18.98
C ILE A 52 24.09 -22.10 20.08
N ALA A 53 23.43 -22.59 21.13
CA ALA A 53 22.76 -21.74 22.12
C ALA A 53 23.70 -20.95 23.06
N GLU A 54 24.94 -21.38 23.25
CA GLU A 54 25.83 -20.76 24.27
C GLU A 54 26.57 -19.52 23.77
N HIS A 55 26.77 -19.35 22.45
CA HIS A 55 27.61 -18.28 21.90
C HIS A 55 27.09 -17.62 20.61
N SER A 56 25.81 -17.75 20.26
CA SER A 56 25.29 -17.19 19.00
C SER A 56 23.97 -16.46 19.14
N ILE A 57 23.90 -15.31 18.47
CA ILE A 57 22.70 -14.49 18.39
C ILE A 57 21.74 -15.15 17.41
N ALA A 58 20.53 -15.50 17.86
CA ALA A 58 19.46 -16.00 17.01
C ALA A 58 19.14 -14.96 15.92
N PHE A 59 19.26 -15.34 14.65
CA PHE A 59 18.91 -14.48 13.52
C PHE A 59 17.49 -14.81 13.03
N PRO A 60 16.68 -13.80 12.67
CA PRO A 60 15.35 -14.03 12.13
C PRO A 60 15.44 -14.63 10.72
N VAL A 61 14.76 -15.75 10.49
CA VAL A 61 14.57 -16.31 9.15
C VAL A 61 13.17 -15.96 8.68
N TYR A 62 13.09 -15.25 7.56
CA TYR A 62 11.82 -14.85 6.94
C TYR A 62 11.36 -15.84 5.89
N ASP A 63 10.05 -15.94 5.71
CA ASP A 63 9.43 -16.63 4.59
C ASP A 63 9.93 -16.07 3.24
N GLY A 64 10.24 -16.93 2.28
CA GLY A 64 10.73 -16.50 0.96
C GLY A 64 9.76 -15.60 0.21
N THR A 65 8.45 -15.80 0.42
CA THR A 65 7.39 -14.97 -0.17
C THR A 65 7.41 -13.56 0.39
N LEU A 66 7.65 -13.40 1.69
CA LEU A 66 7.82 -12.09 2.32
C LEU A 66 9.02 -11.36 1.72
N MET A 67 10.14 -12.05 1.56
CA MET A 67 11.34 -11.43 0.99
C MET A 67 11.13 -11.01 -0.47
N ASN A 68 10.39 -11.79 -1.25
CA ASN A 68 10.03 -11.43 -2.62
C ASN A 68 9.10 -10.21 -2.65
N PHE A 69 8.06 -10.17 -1.80
CA PHE A 69 7.19 -9.01 -1.65
C PHE A 69 7.98 -7.74 -1.32
N ILE A 70 8.90 -7.80 -0.36
CA ILE A 70 9.73 -6.65 0.04
C ILE A 70 10.62 -6.19 -1.12
N LYS A 71 11.31 -7.11 -1.80
CA LYS A 71 12.16 -6.79 -2.95
C LYS A 71 11.36 -6.18 -4.11
N GLU A 72 10.14 -6.65 -4.35
CA GLU A 72 9.26 -6.06 -5.34
C GLU A 72 8.80 -4.66 -4.93
N ALA A 73 8.34 -4.49 -3.68
CA ALA A 73 7.92 -3.19 -3.16
C ALA A 73 9.02 -2.15 -3.31
N GLN A 74 10.27 -2.51 -3.01
CA GLN A 74 11.44 -1.62 -3.17
C GLN A 74 11.69 -1.13 -4.60
N ARG A 75 11.24 -1.86 -5.62
CA ARG A 75 11.40 -1.51 -7.04
C ARG A 75 10.26 -0.64 -7.57
N THR A 76 9.19 -0.47 -6.80
CA THR A 76 8.04 0.33 -7.19
C THR A 76 8.21 1.81 -6.87
N LYS A 77 7.40 2.65 -7.52
CA LYS A 77 7.25 4.08 -7.18
C LYS A 77 6.43 4.32 -5.91
N LEU A 78 5.97 3.25 -5.24
CA LEU A 78 5.20 3.33 -4.00
C LEU A 78 6.09 3.60 -2.78
N MET A 79 7.41 3.50 -2.92
CA MET A 79 8.37 3.82 -1.87
C MET A 79 8.65 5.32 -1.80
N ASP A 80 8.40 5.91 -0.63
CA ASP A 80 8.71 7.29 -0.30
C ASP A 80 9.67 7.35 0.89
N ARG A 81 10.87 7.90 0.66
CA ARG A 81 11.88 8.11 1.72
C ARG A 81 11.43 9.13 2.75
N ASN A 82 10.52 10.03 2.39
CA ASN A 82 9.98 11.06 3.26
C ASN A 82 8.75 10.59 4.06
N TYR A 83 8.57 9.27 4.23
CA TYR A 83 7.47 8.71 5.00
C TYR A 83 7.34 9.33 6.41
N LYS A 84 8.45 9.70 7.06
CA LYS A 84 8.42 10.38 8.38
C LYS A 84 7.64 11.68 8.37
N TYR A 85 7.72 12.45 7.28
CA TYR A 85 6.96 13.69 7.14
C TYR A 85 5.46 13.42 7.00
N ILE A 86 5.07 12.37 6.27
CA ILE A 86 3.67 11.94 6.17
C ILE A 86 3.12 11.61 7.57
N TYR A 87 3.86 10.87 8.38
CA TYR A 87 3.43 10.55 9.75
C TYR A 87 3.23 11.81 10.61
N SER A 88 4.16 12.76 10.53
CA SER A 88 4.05 14.04 11.23
C SER A 88 2.87 14.88 10.74
N ARG A 89 2.68 14.99 9.43
CA ARG A 89 1.63 15.81 8.79
C ARG A 89 0.23 15.29 9.12
N TYR A 90 0.04 13.97 9.05
CA TYR A 90 -1.24 13.31 9.32
C TYR A 90 -1.42 12.92 10.80
N ARG A 91 -0.46 13.27 11.66
CA ARG A 91 -0.46 13.01 13.11
C ARG A 91 -0.61 11.52 13.46
N ILE A 92 -0.04 10.64 12.63
CA ILE A 92 -0.06 9.20 12.83
C ILE A 92 1.00 8.84 13.87
N ARG A 93 0.57 8.32 15.03
CA ARG A 93 1.48 8.02 16.15
C ARG A 93 1.41 6.56 16.58
N VAL A 94 0.21 6.00 16.58
CA VAL A 94 -0.04 4.61 16.99
C VAL A 94 -0.53 3.75 15.83
N LEU A 95 -0.51 2.43 16.01
CA LEU A 95 -0.98 1.47 15.02
C LEU A 95 -2.44 1.73 14.60
N GLU A 96 -3.30 2.11 15.54
CA GLU A 96 -4.70 2.42 15.27
C GLU A 96 -4.87 3.61 14.32
N ASP A 97 -4.00 4.63 14.44
CA ASP A 97 -3.99 5.77 13.54
C ASP A 97 -3.63 5.34 12.12
N GLU A 98 -2.68 4.42 11.96
CA GLU A 98 -2.32 3.87 10.64
C GLU A 98 -3.50 3.15 10.02
N LEU A 99 -4.17 2.28 10.78
CA LEU A 99 -5.33 1.53 10.31
C LEU A 99 -6.48 2.46 9.91
N LEU A 100 -6.71 3.51 10.71
CA LEU A 100 -7.73 4.51 10.43
C LEU A 100 -7.37 5.37 9.22
N ALA A 101 -6.10 5.75 9.08
CA ALA A 101 -5.60 6.49 7.92
C ALA A 101 -5.78 5.67 6.64
N ILE A 102 -5.38 4.39 6.63
CA ILE A 102 -5.59 3.48 5.50
C ILE A 102 -7.08 3.40 5.15
N LYS A 103 -7.96 3.22 6.15
CA LYS A 103 -9.40 3.10 5.89
C LYS A 103 -10.00 4.35 5.25
N ARG A 104 -9.50 5.54 5.61
CA ARG A 104 -10.03 6.83 5.16
C ARG A 104 -9.39 7.35 3.87
N SER A 105 -8.23 6.85 3.48
CA SER A 105 -7.52 7.30 2.26
C SER A 105 -8.33 7.02 0.99
N ASP A 106 -8.57 8.05 0.19
CA ASP A 106 -9.07 7.95 -1.18
C ASP A 106 -7.88 8.00 -2.15
N ILE A 107 -8.14 8.08 -3.46
CA ILE A 107 -7.12 8.18 -4.50
C ILE A 107 -6.23 9.42 -4.37
N ARG A 108 -6.72 10.49 -3.73
CA ARG A 108 -5.95 11.72 -3.52
C ARG A 108 -4.90 11.55 -2.42
N GLU A 109 -5.19 10.75 -1.40
CA GLU A 109 -4.30 10.46 -0.27
C GLU A 109 -3.42 9.21 -0.53
N MET A 110 -3.02 8.99 -1.79
CA MET A 110 -2.09 7.91 -2.14
C MET A 110 -0.73 8.10 -1.45
N ASP A 111 -0.34 9.35 -1.15
CA ASP A 111 0.85 9.70 -0.37
C ASP A 111 0.83 9.09 1.04
N VAL A 112 -0.34 9.06 1.70
CA VAL A 112 -0.53 8.43 3.01
C VAL A 112 -0.29 6.94 2.93
N LEU A 113 -0.91 6.26 1.97
CA LEU A 113 -0.77 4.82 1.78
C LEU A 113 0.69 4.45 1.46
N LYS A 114 1.35 5.23 0.60
CA LYS A 114 2.79 5.11 0.30
C LYS A 114 3.65 5.32 1.54
N GLY A 115 3.37 6.34 2.33
CA GLY A 115 4.10 6.63 3.56
C GLY A 115 4.01 5.49 4.56
N ILE A 116 2.82 4.93 4.77
CA ILE A 116 2.63 3.78 5.67
C ILE A 116 3.38 2.55 5.16
N LEU A 117 3.24 2.22 3.88
CA LEU A 117 3.98 1.10 3.27
C LEU A 117 5.50 1.27 3.42
N SER A 118 6.00 2.46 3.11
CA SER A 118 7.42 2.80 3.11
C SER A 118 8.03 2.70 4.51
N ARG A 119 7.29 3.09 5.55
CA ARG A 119 7.75 2.93 6.94
C ARG A 119 8.16 1.48 7.20
N TYR A 120 7.27 0.53 6.92
CA TYR A 120 7.52 -0.88 7.25
C TYR A 120 8.54 -1.52 6.31
N VAL A 121 8.50 -1.23 5.00
CA VAL A 121 9.47 -1.76 4.04
C VAL A 121 10.89 -1.25 4.34
N MET A 122 11.04 0.06 4.56
CA MET A 122 12.34 0.69 4.76
C MET A 122 12.87 0.54 6.18
N GLU A 123 12.05 0.74 7.23
CA GLU A 123 12.52 0.50 8.60
C GLU A 123 12.89 -0.98 8.80
N GLY A 124 12.18 -1.91 8.14
CA GLY A 124 12.50 -3.33 8.24
C GLY A 124 13.85 -3.72 7.66
N MET A 125 14.41 -2.93 6.73
CA MET A 125 15.80 -3.13 6.27
C MET A 125 16.82 -2.91 7.40
N THR A 126 16.49 -2.06 8.37
CA THR A 126 17.34 -1.82 9.56
C THR A 126 16.90 -2.61 10.78
N LYS A 127 15.60 -2.92 10.88
CA LYS A 127 14.95 -3.57 12.01
C LYS A 127 14.05 -4.67 11.49
N GLY A 128 14.62 -5.82 11.17
CA GLY A 128 13.91 -6.91 10.49
C GLY A 128 12.55 -7.31 11.10
N ARG A 129 12.39 -7.19 12.43
CA ARG A 129 11.12 -7.42 13.15
C ARG A 129 9.94 -6.61 12.59
N ARG A 130 10.20 -5.44 11.99
CA ARG A 130 9.16 -4.58 11.39
C ARG A 130 8.41 -5.26 10.24
N TRP A 131 9.08 -6.10 9.45
CA TRP A 131 8.38 -6.82 8.38
C TRP A 131 7.39 -7.83 8.95
N SER A 132 7.80 -8.57 9.99
CA SER A 132 6.92 -9.50 10.70
C SER A 132 5.74 -8.76 11.35
N GLU A 133 6.00 -7.66 12.06
CA GLU A 133 4.96 -6.82 12.67
C GLU A 133 3.94 -6.33 11.63
N ALA A 134 4.39 -5.92 10.44
CA ALA A 134 3.50 -5.46 9.38
C ALA A 134 2.60 -6.57 8.83
N VAL A 135 3.09 -7.81 8.75
CA VAL A 135 2.29 -8.96 8.32
C VAL A 135 1.33 -9.38 9.44
N GLU A 136 1.82 -9.50 10.67
CA GLU A 136 1.05 -9.90 11.85
C GLU A 136 -0.12 -8.94 12.11
N ASN A 137 0.13 -7.62 12.05
CA ASN A 137 -0.91 -6.59 12.23
C ASN A 137 -1.78 -6.37 10.98
N GLY A 138 -1.44 -7.03 9.87
CA GLY A 138 -2.13 -6.93 8.59
C GLY A 138 -1.97 -5.56 7.91
N ILE A 139 -0.91 -4.80 8.20
CA ILE A 139 -0.65 -3.49 7.59
C ILE A 139 -0.42 -3.63 6.10
N PHE A 140 0.49 -4.51 5.67
CA PHE A 140 0.74 -4.71 4.24
C PHE A 140 -0.52 -5.12 3.49
N LEU A 141 -1.30 -6.04 4.06
CA LEU A 141 -2.58 -6.46 3.50
C LEU A 141 -3.53 -5.28 3.30
N LYS A 142 -3.80 -4.51 4.36
CA LYS A 142 -4.77 -3.42 4.34
C LYS A 142 -4.35 -2.29 3.41
N VAL A 143 -3.06 -1.93 3.40
CA VAL A 143 -2.54 -0.90 2.50
C VAL A 143 -2.71 -1.30 1.04
N ILE A 144 -2.24 -2.50 0.66
CA ILE A 144 -2.29 -2.94 -0.75
C ILE A 144 -3.75 -3.13 -1.19
N LYS A 145 -4.61 -3.68 -0.33
CA LYS A 145 -6.04 -3.82 -0.61
C LYS A 145 -6.70 -2.46 -0.83
N LYS A 146 -6.38 -1.46 0.01
CA LYS A 146 -6.93 -0.11 -0.16
C LYS A 146 -6.40 0.60 -1.41
N MET A 147 -5.10 0.49 -1.69
CA MET A 147 -4.52 1.02 -2.93
C MET A 147 -5.22 0.43 -4.15
N LYS A 148 -5.44 -0.90 -4.16
CA LYS A 148 -6.14 -1.58 -5.23
C LYS A 148 -7.60 -1.13 -5.34
N GLU A 149 -8.34 -1.07 -4.24
CA GLU A 149 -9.73 -0.60 -4.20
C GLU A 149 -9.86 0.81 -4.77
N ASN A 150 -8.99 1.74 -4.35
CA ASN A 150 -8.99 3.11 -4.83
C ASN A 150 -8.72 3.14 -6.34
N LEU A 151 -7.76 2.36 -6.84
CA LEU A 151 -7.45 2.32 -8.27
C LEU A 151 -8.54 1.65 -9.12
N ASP A 152 -9.11 0.53 -8.64
CA ASP A 152 -10.16 -0.20 -9.36
C ASP A 152 -11.43 0.66 -9.48
N PHE A 153 -11.79 1.42 -8.43
CA PHE A 153 -12.93 2.34 -8.45
C PHE A 153 -12.79 3.42 -9.53
N TRP A 154 -11.58 3.95 -9.74
CA TRP A 154 -11.32 4.99 -10.72
C TRP A 154 -10.95 4.46 -12.11
N ASP A 155 -10.61 3.17 -12.22
CA ASP A 155 -10.37 2.50 -13.49
C ASP A 155 -11.65 1.99 -14.15
N HIS A 156 -12.65 1.60 -13.35
CA HIS A 156 -13.99 1.36 -13.86
C HIS A 156 -14.58 2.69 -14.31
N PRO A 157 -14.95 2.79 -15.59
CA PRO A 157 -14.59 3.99 -16.27
C PRO A 157 -15.60 5.09 -15.97
N VAL A 158 -15.07 6.27 -15.71
CA VAL A 158 -15.72 7.54 -16.01
C VAL A 158 -16.30 7.55 -17.45
N GLN A 159 -15.86 6.64 -18.33
CA GLN A 159 -16.50 6.36 -19.64
C GLN A 159 -18.00 6.03 -19.53
N THR A 160 -18.52 5.37 -18.49
CA THR A 160 -19.97 5.13 -18.45
C THR A 160 -20.76 6.43 -18.26
N ARG A 161 -20.18 7.43 -17.59
CA ARG A 161 -20.79 8.78 -17.45
C ARG A 161 -20.59 9.64 -18.69
N VAL A 162 -19.41 9.58 -19.32
CA VAL A 162 -19.14 10.31 -20.58
C VAL A 162 -19.95 9.73 -21.74
N VAL A 163 -20.09 8.41 -21.85
CA VAL A 163 -20.91 7.74 -22.87
C VAL A 163 -22.41 8.01 -22.66
N ASN A 164 -22.88 8.12 -21.41
CA ASN A 164 -24.26 8.49 -21.13
C ASN A 164 -24.52 9.98 -21.40
N ALA A 165 -23.61 10.89 -21.03
CA ALA A 165 -23.71 12.31 -21.37
C ALA A 165 -23.68 12.57 -22.89
N GLN A 166 -22.83 11.85 -23.64
CA GLN A 166 -22.79 11.95 -25.11
C GLN A 166 -23.98 11.28 -25.82
N LYS A 167 -24.72 10.41 -25.13
CA LYS A 167 -25.99 9.84 -25.63
C LYS A 167 -27.17 10.77 -25.38
N GLU A 168 -27.17 11.50 -24.28
CA GLU A 168 -28.18 12.52 -23.96
C GLU A 168 -28.06 13.73 -24.91
N GLU A 169 -26.85 14.20 -25.24
CA GLU A 169 -26.61 15.28 -26.22
C GLU A 169 -26.91 14.91 -27.69
N LYS A 170 -27.15 13.63 -28.01
CA LYS A 170 -27.51 13.16 -29.36
C LYS A 170 -28.98 12.82 -29.52
N GLN A 171 -29.78 12.97 -28.47
CA GLN A 171 -31.22 12.72 -28.46
C GLN A 171 -32.06 14.02 -28.39
N GLU A 172 -31.41 15.18 -28.29
CA GLU A 172 -31.97 16.51 -28.61
C GLU A 172 -31.57 16.93 -30.04
#